data_AF-A0A8X7MXH4-F1
#
_entry.id   AF-A0A8X7MXH4-F1
#
_cell.length_a   1.000
_cell.length_b   1.000
_cell.length_c   1.000
_cell.angle_alpha   90.00
_cell.angle_beta   90.00
_cell.angle_gamma   90.00
#
_symmetry.space_group_name_H-M   'P 1'
#
loop_
_entity.id
_entity.type
_entity.pdbx_description
1 polymer ?
#
loop_
_entity_poly.entity_id
_entity_poly.type
_entity_poly.pdbx_seq_one_letter_code
_entity_poly.pdbx_strand_id
1 'polypeptide(L)'
;MFKEDELRGFLSRYDEALQVRSEAHRTSNDLVNQDRWYRSKLRDALKTRRAEKDGAYMTKGEMVKLMQWKLARGKWRPSLEAYVAAHEERDIRGATKDLFAAIDKESEKSSKEPVSRQILKKITCLKGIGPATASAILAAYEPTRFPFLSDEAFVGVGKLGIKAEHTEAALDRFHARMHERVAAEGWSDVDELERACYAAGVIKKYGAASEGQEGREKGKKKDAEELIESVKHSATAEQRTAKYARPDAATAHGGDEVPTDSAGNKESASSSKGKGRAQKEKQETKKEQAEESNKPSSSSKKRKTTDDSKATQGERKSARLASK
;
A
#
# COMPACT_ATOMS: atom_id res chain seq x y z
N MET A 1 -15.30 13.39 -18.17
CA MET A 1 -15.17 13.76 -16.74
C MET A 1 -16.57 14.07 -16.24
N PHE A 2 -16.92 13.64 -15.04
CA PHE A 2 -18.23 13.92 -14.45
C PHE A 2 -18.27 15.35 -13.88
N LYS A 3 -19.43 16.01 -13.96
CA LYS A 3 -19.72 17.25 -13.23
C LYS A 3 -20.01 16.98 -11.75
N GLU A 4 -20.07 18.04 -10.94
CA GLU A 4 -20.45 17.97 -9.52
C GLU A 4 -21.86 17.38 -9.36
N ASP A 5 -22.87 17.94 -10.03
CA ASP A 5 -24.28 17.52 -9.92
C ASP A 5 -24.49 16.04 -10.28
N GLU A 6 -23.83 15.57 -11.36
CA GLU A 6 -23.82 14.16 -11.74
C GLU A 6 -23.34 13.27 -10.58
N LEU A 7 -22.23 13.66 -9.94
CA LEU A 7 -21.62 12.89 -8.86
C LEU A 7 -22.43 12.93 -7.57
N ARG A 8 -23.08 14.05 -7.24
CA ARG A 8 -24.03 14.11 -6.11
C ARG A 8 -25.22 13.18 -6.37
N GLY A 9 -25.70 13.09 -7.61
CA GLY A 9 -26.66 12.07 -8.05
C GLY A 9 -26.14 10.64 -7.85
N PHE A 10 -24.91 10.35 -8.26
CA PHE A 10 -24.31 9.02 -8.07
C PHE A 10 -23.99 8.67 -6.60
N LEU A 11 -23.68 9.65 -5.74
CA LEU A 11 -23.49 9.44 -4.30
C LEU A 11 -24.75 8.86 -3.64
N SER A 12 -25.92 9.41 -3.97
CA SER A 12 -27.21 8.91 -3.46
C SER A 12 -27.49 7.45 -3.87
N ARG A 13 -26.84 6.99 -4.94
CA ARG A 13 -26.92 5.63 -5.50
C ARG A 13 -25.72 4.75 -5.11
N TYR A 14 -24.98 5.09 -4.05
CA TYR A 14 -23.79 4.32 -3.64
C TYR A 14 -24.10 2.87 -3.27
N ASP A 15 -25.18 2.62 -2.51
CA ASP A 15 -25.60 1.25 -2.14
C ASP A 15 -26.08 0.44 -3.36
N GLU A 16 -26.76 1.10 -4.32
CA GLU A 16 -27.11 0.51 -5.62
C GLU A 16 -25.84 0.12 -6.41
N ALA A 17 -24.83 0.98 -6.44
CA ALA A 17 -23.54 0.66 -7.07
C ALA A 17 -22.86 -0.55 -6.40
N LEU A 18 -22.89 -0.67 -5.07
CA LEU A 18 -22.38 -1.86 -4.39
C LEU A 18 -23.14 -3.13 -4.80
N GLN A 19 -24.48 -3.05 -4.94
CA GLN A 19 -25.32 -4.17 -5.40
C GLN A 19 -25.02 -4.56 -6.86
N VAL A 20 -25.04 -3.59 -7.77
CA VAL A 20 -24.68 -3.78 -9.20
C VAL A 20 -23.27 -4.36 -9.35
N ARG A 21 -22.31 -3.91 -8.54
CA ARG A 21 -20.94 -4.48 -8.54
C ARG A 21 -20.91 -5.92 -8.02
N SER A 22 -21.73 -6.22 -7.00
CA SER A 22 -21.87 -7.55 -6.39
C SER A 22 -22.36 -8.58 -7.41
N GLU A 23 -23.44 -8.25 -8.12
CA GLU A 23 -24.05 -9.08 -9.16
C GLU A 23 -23.15 -9.26 -10.38
N ALA A 24 -22.42 -8.20 -10.78
CA ALA A 24 -21.57 -8.21 -11.96
C ALA A 24 -20.35 -9.14 -11.90
N HIS A 25 -19.96 -9.70 -10.74
CA HIS A 25 -18.83 -10.64 -10.67
C HIS A 25 -18.84 -11.56 -9.43
N ARG A 26 -18.73 -12.87 -9.66
CA ARG A 26 -18.82 -13.96 -8.65
C ARG A 26 -17.89 -13.92 -7.42
N THR A 27 -16.94 -12.98 -7.39
CA THR A 27 -16.02 -12.75 -6.25
C THR A 27 -16.39 -11.49 -5.46
N SER A 28 -17.52 -10.87 -5.79
CA SER A 28 -18.01 -9.61 -5.21
C SER A 28 -19.35 -9.80 -4.50
N ASN A 29 -19.88 -11.02 -4.44
CA ASN A 29 -21.22 -11.37 -3.96
C ASN A 29 -21.56 -10.89 -2.53
N ASP A 30 -20.53 -10.65 -1.70
CA ASP A 30 -20.67 -10.19 -0.31
C ASP A 30 -20.28 -8.70 -0.15
N LEU A 31 -20.06 -7.98 -1.25
CA LEU A 31 -19.47 -6.64 -1.24
C LEU A 31 -20.26 -5.64 -0.38
N VAL A 32 -21.59 -5.71 -0.38
CA VAL A 32 -22.45 -4.83 0.46
C VAL A 32 -22.12 -5.01 1.95
N ASN A 33 -21.90 -6.25 2.41
CA ASN A 33 -21.53 -6.53 3.80
C ASN A 33 -20.06 -6.21 4.09
N GLN A 34 -19.18 -6.41 3.11
CA GLN A 34 -17.76 -6.08 3.22
C GLN A 34 -17.55 -4.57 3.30
N ASP A 35 -18.25 -3.76 2.49
CA ASP A 35 -18.17 -2.30 2.53
C ASP A 35 -18.80 -1.74 3.81
N ARG A 36 -19.95 -2.29 4.23
CA ARG A 36 -20.54 -1.99 5.55
C ARG A 36 -19.56 -2.27 6.69
N TRP A 37 -18.86 -3.40 6.67
CA TRP A 37 -17.81 -3.71 7.66
C TRP A 37 -16.62 -2.75 7.59
N TYR A 38 -16.15 -2.42 6.38
CA TYR A 38 -15.02 -1.51 6.17
C TYR A 38 -15.33 -0.09 6.64
N ARG A 39 -16.51 0.46 6.30
CA ARG A 39 -16.90 1.85 6.62
C ARG A 39 -17.45 2.06 8.03
N SER A 40 -17.86 1.00 8.73
CA SER A 40 -18.22 1.06 10.16
C SER A 40 -17.19 0.32 11.01
N LYS A 41 -17.42 -0.97 11.28
CA LYS A 41 -16.68 -1.81 12.24
C LYS A 41 -15.15 -1.67 12.19
N LEU A 42 -14.53 -1.56 11.01
CA LEU A 42 -13.08 -1.33 10.91
C LEU A 42 -12.68 0.10 11.31
N ARG A 43 -13.37 1.13 10.80
CA ARG A 43 -13.15 2.54 11.19
C ARG A 43 -13.38 2.76 12.69
N ASP A 44 -14.43 2.17 13.24
CA ASP A 44 -14.76 2.25 14.66
C ASP A 44 -13.71 1.55 15.55
N ALA A 45 -13.24 0.37 15.15
CA ALA A 45 -12.16 -0.33 15.84
C ALA A 45 -10.83 0.43 15.80
N LEU A 46 -10.45 0.99 14.65
CA LEU A 46 -9.26 1.82 14.50
C LEU A 46 -9.35 3.11 15.32
N LYS A 47 -10.50 3.79 15.29
CA LYS A 47 -10.78 4.99 16.11
C LYS A 47 -10.70 4.70 17.61
N THR A 48 -11.20 3.54 18.05
CA THR A 48 -11.12 3.10 19.45
C THR A 48 -9.67 2.88 19.86
N ARG A 49 -8.91 2.06 19.11
CA ARG A 49 -7.48 1.80 19.38
C ARG A 49 -6.61 3.05 19.30
N ARG A 50 -6.96 4.05 18.47
CA ARG A 50 -6.28 5.35 18.41
C ARG A 50 -6.38 6.16 19.72
N ALA A 51 -7.41 5.91 20.53
CA ALA A 51 -7.57 6.50 21.85
C ALA A 51 -6.96 5.64 23.00
N GLU A 52 -6.51 4.42 22.70
CA GLU A 52 -5.88 3.52 23.68
C GLU A 52 -4.38 3.80 23.82
N LYS A 53 -3.81 3.46 24.99
CA LYS A 53 -2.37 3.65 25.27
C LYS A 53 -1.44 2.84 24.36
N ASP A 54 -1.90 1.74 23.77
CA ASP A 54 -1.12 0.97 22.80
C ASP A 54 -1.13 1.59 21.39
N GLY A 55 -2.01 2.57 21.14
CA GLY A 55 -2.20 3.20 19.84
C GLY A 55 -2.90 2.31 18.81
N ALA A 56 -3.25 2.89 17.67
CA ALA A 56 -3.93 2.17 16.61
C ALA A 56 -3.04 1.11 15.93
N TYR A 57 -3.66 0.02 15.51
CA TYR A 57 -3.08 -1.02 14.65
C TYR A 57 -4.20 -1.81 13.95
N MET A 58 -3.87 -2.48 12.85
CA MET A 58 -4.71 -3.54 12.28
C MET A 58 -4.18 -4.91 12.69
N THR A 59 -5.09 -5.86 12.86
CA THR A 59 -4.76 -7.29 12.97
C THR A 59 -4.57 -7.93 11.59
N LYS A 60 -3.96 -9.13 11.54
CA LYS A 60 -3.87 -9.94 10.31
C LYS A 60 -5.26 -10.25 9.74
N GLY A 61 -6.23 -10.58 10.59
CA GLY A 61 -7.62 -10.85 10.18
C GLY A 61 -8.29 -9.65 9.52
N GLU A 62 -8.12 -8.45 10.09
CA GLU A 62 -8.62 -7.21 9.50
C GLU A 62 -7.91 -6.87 8.18
N MET A 63 -6.60 -7.14 8.07
CA MET A 63 -5.84 -6.89 6.84
C MET A 63 -6.24 -7.85 5.69
N VAL A 64 -6.45 -9.13 5.98
CA VAL A 64 -6.98 -10.11 5.00
C VAL A 64 -8.37 -9.66 4.54
N LYS A 65 -9.26 -9.28 5.46
CA LYS A 65 -10.62 -8.86 5.11
C LYS A 65 -10.67 -7.52 4.36
N LEU A 66 -9.76 -6.59 4.66
CA LEU A 66 -9.55 -5.37 3.86
C LEU A 66 -9.09 -5.71 2.42
N MET A 67 -8.21 -6.69 2.25
CA MET A 67 -7.80 -7.15 0.91
C MET A 67 -8.98 -7.77 0.16
N GLN A 68 -9.77 -8.63 0.79
CA GLN A 68 -10.99 -9.23 0.21
C GLN A 68 -11.97 -8.15 -0.27
N TRP A 69 -12.33 -7.21 0.60
CA TRP A 69 -13.17 -6.04 0.28
C TRP A 69 -12.64 -5.26 -0.94
N LYS A 70 -11.34 -4.94 -0.94
CA LYS A 70 -10.69 -4.19 -2.01
C LYS A 70 -10.70 -4.94 -3.35
N LEU A 71 -10.52 -6.27 -3.33
CA LEU A 71 -10.56 -7.12 -4.51
C LEU A 71 -11.98 -7.37 -5.02
N ALA A 72 -13.00 -7.32 -4.15
CA ALA A 72 -14.41 -7.32 -4.52
C ALA A 72 -14.84 -5.99 -5.16
N ARG A 73 -14.43 -4.84 -4.59
CA ARG A 73 -14.73 -3.51 -5.18
C ARG A 73 -14.14 -3.34 -6.57
N GLY A 74 -12.84 -3.61 -6.73
CA GLY A 74 -12.07 -3.35 -7.95
C GLY A 74 -11.75 -4.62 -8.77
N LYS A 75 -10.54 -4.66 -9.34
CA LYS A 75 -10.07 -5.79 -10.17
C LYS A 75 -9.55 -6.96 -9.33
N TRP A 76 -10.21 -8.11 -9.45
CA TRP A 76 -9.84 -9.37 -8.79
C TRP A 76 -8.40 -9.82 -9.09
N ARG A 77 -7.61 -10.12 -8.04
CA ARG A 77 -6.20 -10.52 -8.09
C ARG A 77 -5.85 -11.42 -6.88
N PRO A 78 -6.17 -12.73 -6.93
CA PRO A 78 -6.17 -13.59 -5.73
C PRO A 78 -4.79 -13.80 -5.10
N SER A 79 -3.70 -13.64 -5.87
CA SER A 79 -2.34 -13.70 -5.34
C SER A 79 -2.01 -12.62 -4.30
N LEU A 80 -2.72 -11.48 -4.30
CA LEU A 80 -2.52 -10.43 -3.29
C LEU A 80 -3.07 -10.83 -1.92
N GLU A 81 -4.19 -11.55 -1.89
CA GLU A 81 -4.78 -12.10 -0.66
C GLU A 81 -3.87 -13.19 -0.06
N ALA A 82 -3.35 -14.09 -0.90
CA ALA A 82 -2.39 -15.11 -0.49
C ALA A 82 -1.10 -14.53 0.12
N TYR A 83 -0.59 -13.40 -0.40
CA TYR A 83 0.56 -12.72 0.20
C TYR A 83 0.23 -12.06 1.55
N VAL A 84 -0.96 -11.49 1.73
CA VAL A 84 -1.38 -10.93 3.02
C VAL A 84 -1.61 -12.04 4.07
N ALA A 85 -2.21 -13.16 3.67
CA ALA A 85 -2.41 -14.33 4.53
C ALA A 85 -1.10 -15.00 4.96
N ALA A 86 0.00 -14.79 4.23
CA ALA A 86 1.32 -15.35 4.51
C ALA A 86 2.19 -14.51 5.48
N HIS A 87 1.80 -13.27 5.82
CA HIS A 87 2.53 -12.47 6.82
C HIS A 87 2.19 -12.88 8.26
N GLU A 88 3.09 -12.64 9.19
CA GLU A 88 2.81 -12.84 10.62
C GLU A 88 1.98 -11.70 11.23
N GLU A 89 1.19 -12.03 12.25
CA GLU A 89 0.35 -11.07 12.99
C GLU A 89 1.20 -9.91 13.56
N ARG A 90 2.39 -10.23 14.08
CA ARG A 90 3.38 -9.26 14.55
C ARG A 90 3.75 -8.24 13.47
N ASP A 91 3.91 -8.67 12.23
CA ASP A 91 4.46 -7.85 11.15
C ASP A 91 3.39 -6.92 10.57
N ILE A 92 2.14 -7.40 10.45
CA ILE A 92 0.98 -6.57 10.13
C ILE A 92 0.74 -5.52 11.24
N ARG A 93 0.69 -5.95 12.50
CA ARG A 93 0.45 -5.07 13.65
C ARG A 93 1.56 -4.03 13.82
N GLY A 94 2.83 -4.46 13.70
CA GLY A 94 4.00 -3.59 13.74
C GLY A 94 3.93 -2.53 12.64
N ALA A 95 3.88 -2.93 11.38
CA ALA A 95 3.89 -2.01 10.24
C ALA A 95 2.70 -1.03 10.24
N THR A 96 1.50 -1.46 10.64
CA THR A 96 0.34 -0.56 10.73
C THR A 96 0.42 0.40 11.91
N LYS A 97 0.87 -0.04 13.09
CA LYS A 97 1.14 0.85 14.23
C LYS A 97 2.20 1.89 13.89
N ASP A 98 3.27 1.48 13.21
CA ASP A 98 4.35 2.35 12.78
C ASP A 98 3.89 3.41 11.76
N LEU A 99 2.96 3.03 10.86
CA LEU A 99 2.30 3.91 9.90
C LEU A 99 1.41 4.93 10.61
N PHE A 100 0.46 4.47 11.43
CA PHE A 100 -0.53 5.31 12.11
C PHE A 100 0.13 6.32 13.06
N ALA A 101 1.11 5.89 13.86
CA ALA A 101 1.89 6.77 14.74
C ALA A 101 2.79 7.78 14.00
N ALA A 102 2.97 7.64 12.67
CA ALA A 102 3.65 8.62 11.83
C ALA A 102 2.65 9.57 11.15
N ILE A 103 1.47 9.07 10.74
CA ILE A 103 0.35 9.88 10.23
C ILE A 103 -0.11 10.90 11.28
N ASP A 104 -0.24 10.49 12.56
CA ASP A 104 -0.63 11.38 13.65
C ASP A 104 0.34 12.58 13.78
N LYS A 105 1.65 12.31 13.78
CA LYS A 105 2.74 13.30 13.85
C LYS A 105 2.92 14.16 12.59
N GLU A 106 2.23 13.82 11.51
CA GLU A 106 2.14 14.59 10.27
C GLU A 106 0.86 15.45 10.28
N SER A 107 -0.25 14.93 10.80
CA SER A 107 -1.54 15.62 10.96
C SER A 107 -1.45 16.81 11.93
N GLU A 108 -0.58 16.74 12.94
CA GLU A 108 -0.18 17.87 13.80
C GLU A 108 0.42 19.08 13.03
N LYS A 109 0.87 18.89 11.78
CA LYS A 109 1.67 19.86 11.01
C LYS A 109 1.02 20.27 9.69
N SER A 110 0.36 19.34 9.00
CA SER A 110 -0.49 19.65 7.85
C SER A 110 -1.58 18.60 7.64
N SER A 111 -2.82 19.05 7.63
CA SER A 111 -4.01 18.19 7.47
C SER A 111 -4.38 17.91 6.01
N LYS A 112 -3.70 18.53 5.03
CA LYS A 112 -4.07 18.48 3.60
C LYS A 112 -2.98 17.95 2.66
N GLU A 113 -1.74 17.81 3.13
CA GLU A 113 -0.66 17.25 2.30
C GLU A 113 -0.83 15.73 2.07
N PRO A 114 -0.42 15.20 0.90
CA PRO A 114 -0.28 13.76 0.66
C PRO A 114 0.69 13.11 1.65
N VAL A 115 0.48 11.83 1.95
CA VAL A 115 1.38 11.07 2.85
C VAL A 115 2.78 10.98 2.24
N SER A 116 3.78 11.44 2.98
CA SER A 116 5.17 11.35 2.53
C SER A 116 5.58 9.89 2.20
N ARG A 117 6.37 9.69 1.14
CA ARG A 117 6.79 8.34 0.69
C ARG A 117 7.54 7.55 1.76
N GLN A 118 8.19 8.23 2.71
CA GLN A 118 8.81 7.59 3.87
C GLN A 118 7.78 6.93 4.81
N ILE A 119 6.62 7.56 4.98
CA ILE A 119 5.51 7.02 5.78
C ILE A 119 4.81 5.89 5.01
N LEU A 120 4.52 6.07 3.71
CA LEU A 120 3.95 4.99 2.87
C LEU A 120 4.82 3.71 2.90
N LYS A 121 6.15 3.86 2.84
CA LYS A 121 7.10 2.73 2.89
C LYS A 121 7.07 1.89 4.16
N LYS A 122 6.50 2.40 5.26
CA LYS A 122 6.28 1.60 6.49
C LYS A 122 5.32 0.44 6.28
N ILE A 123 4.42 0.52 5.31
CA ILE A 123 3.44 -0.53 5.00
C ILE A 123 3.62 -1.11 3.58
N THR A 124 4.12 -0.35 2.60
CA THR A 124 4.38 -0.87 1.24
C THR A 124 5.65 -1.72 1.11
N CYS A 125 6.44 -1.85 2.19
CA CYS A 125 7.50 -2.85 2.30
C CYS A 125 6.95 -4.29 2.39
N LEU A 126 5.70 -4.48 2.84
CA LEU A 126 5.10 -5.79 3.00
C LEU A 126 4.57 -6.33 1.66
N LYS A 127 5.04 -7.52 1.29
CA LYS A 127 4.66 -8.21 0.03
C LYS A 127 3.13 -8.27 -0.12
N GLY A 128 2.62 -7.80 -1.26
CA GLY A 128 1.18 -7.75 -1.54
C GLY A 128 0.49 -6.42 -1.18
N ILE A 129 1.12 -5.57 -0.36
CA ILE A 129 0.63 -4.22 -0.05
C ILE A 129 1.31 -3.20 -0.97
N GLY A 130 0.67 -2.87 -2.08
CA GLY A 130 1.06 -1.73 -2.93
C GLY A 130 0.37 -0.41 -2.51
N PRO A 131 0.67 0.72 -3.17
CA PRO A 131 0.06 2.03 -2.88
C PRO A 131 -1.47 2.01 -2.83
N ALA A 132 -2.10 1.22 -3.70
CA ALA A 132 -3.55 0.97 -3.68
C ALA A 132 -4.05 0.43 -2.34
N THR A 133 -3.36 -0.57 -1.77
CA THR A 133 -3.72 -1.19 -0.49
C THR A 133 -3.34 -0.26 0.67
N ALA A 134 -2.23 0.47 0.58
CA ALA A 134 -1.88 1.50 1.55
C ALA A 134 -2.95 2.60 1.64
N SER A 135 -3.49 3.06 0.50
CA SER A 135 -4.59 4.04 0.48
C SER A 135 -5.87 3.53 1.14
N ALA A 136 -6.18 2.23 1.03
CA ALA A 136 -7.32 1.61 1.71
C ALA A 136 -7.13 1.55 3.24
N ILE A 137 -5.90 1.33 3.70
CA ILE A 137 -5.55 1.34 5.13
C ILE A 137 -5.65 2.77 5.69
N LEU A 138 -5.14 3.75 4.95
CA LEU A 138 -5.22 5.18 5.30
C LEU A 138 -6.67 5.69 5.30
N ALA A 139 -7.48 5.35 4.29
CA ALA A 139 -8.90 5.69 4.21
C ALA A 139 -9.80 4.94 5.23
N ALA A 140 -9.26 3.94 5.94
CA ALA A 140 -9.89 3.35 7.11
C ALA A 140 -9.49 4.06 8.41
N TYR A 141 -8.35 4.74 8.44
CA TYR A 141 -7.78 5.38 9.62
C TYR A 141 -8.17 6.87 9.76
N GLU A 142 -8.10 7.62 8.66
CA GLU A 142 -8.39 9.05 8.61
C GLU A 142 -9.18 9.37 7.31
N PRO A 143 -10.45 8.94 7.22
CA PRO A 143 -11.23 8.97 5.98
C PRO A 143 -11.45 10.38 5.43
N THR A 144 -11.49 11.40 6.29
CA THR A 144 -11.64 12.81 5.89
C THR A 144 -10.39 13.38 5.22
N ARG A 145 -9.22 12.74 5.40
CA ARG A 145 -7.93 13.18 4.84
C ARG A 145 -7.47 12.31 3.66
N PHE A 146 -7.78 11.01 3.66
CA PHE A 146 -7.26 10.07 2.66
C PHE A 146 -8.37 9.35 1.88
N PRO A 147 -8.45 9.56 0.54
CA PRO A 147 -9.33 8.78 -0.32
C PRO A 147 -8.72 7.42 -0.66
N PHE A 148 -9.57 6.43 -0.90
CA PHE A 148 -9.15 5.13 -1.43
C PHE A 148 -8.88 5.19 -2.95
N LEU A 149 -7.72 4.71 -3.37
CA LEU A 149 -7.32 4.57 -4.77
C LEU A 149 -7.97 3.32 -5.41
N SER A 150 -9.24 3.45 -5.82
CA SER A 150 -9.95 2.49 -6.69
C SER A 150 -9.75 2.83 -8.17
N ASP A 151 -9.89 1.82 -9.05
CA ASP A 151 -9.83 2.01 -10.51
C ASP A 151 -10.87 3.05 -10.97
N GLU A 152 -12.09 2.93 -10.43
CA GLU A 152 -13.26 3.76 -10.72
C GLU A 152 -13.11 5.17 -10.15
N ALA A 153 -12.61 5.31 -8.92
CA ALA A 153 -12.38 6.60 -8.29
C ALA A 153 -11.30 7.42 -9.01
N PHE A 154 -10.19 6.78 -9.41
CA PHE A 154 -9.08 7.42 -10.13
C PHE A 154 -9.50 7.97 -11.50
N VAL A 155 -10.37 7.26 -12.22
CA VAL A 155 -10.92 7.74 -13.50
C VAL A 155 -12.06 8.76 -13.27
N GLY A 156 -12.90 8.54 -12.26
CA GLY A 156 -14.04 9.39 -11.93
C GLY A 156 -13.67 10.81 -11.51
N VAL A 157 -12.56 11.00 -10.78
CA VAL A 157 -12.09 12.32 -10.33
C VAL A 157 -11.63 13.24 -11.49
N GLY A 158 -11.34 12.65 -12.66
CA GLY A 158 -10.91 13.37 -13.86
C GLY A 158 -9.51 13.99 -13.76
N LYS A 159 -9.04 14.59 -14.87
CA LYS A 159 -7.68 15.14 -15.07
C LYS A 159 -6.50 14.15 -14.95
N LEU A 160 -6.67 12.95 -14.38
CA LEU A 160 -5.60 11.98 -14.15
C LEU A 160 -5.38 10.95 -15.27
N GLY A 161 -6.37 10.77 -16.16
CA GLY A 161 -6.34 9.81 -17.26
C GLY A 161 -7.60 8.92 -17.32
N ILE A 162 -7.65 8.03 -18.32
CA ILE A 162 -8.78 7.10 -18.53
C ILE A 162 -8.50 5.67 -18.01
N LYS A 163 -7.33 5.46 -17.38
CA LYS A 163 -6.84 4.16 -16.93
C LYS A 163 -6.18 4.32 -15.56
N ALA A 164 -6.50 3.42 -14.64
CA ALA A 164 -6.01 3.47 -13.28
C ALA A 164 -4.50 3.16 -13.17
N GLU A 165 -3.78 4.04 -12.50
CA GLU A 165 -2.37 3.88 -12.15
C GLU A 165 -2.20 3.62 -10.65
N HIS A 166 -1.26 2.75 -10.30
CA HIS A 166 -1.13 2.20 -8.94
C HIS A 166 0.27 2.46 -8.32
N THR A 167 0.96 3.50 -8.78
CA THR A 167 2.28 3.94 -8.30
C THR A 167 2.15 4.95 -7.17
N GLU A 168 3.23 5.19 -6.40
CA GLU A 168 3.26 6.26 -5.39
C GLU A 168 2.94 7.63 -6.03
N ALA A 169 3.58 7.96 -7.16
CA ALA A 169 3.31 9.20 -7.91
C ALA A 169 1.91 9.28 -8.56
N ALA A 170 1.17 8.17 -8.66
CA ALA A 170 -0.25 8.19 -9.03
C ALA A 170 -1.14 8.46 -7.80
N LEU A 171 -0.80 7.89 -6.64
CA LEU A 171 -1.46 8.19 -5.37
C LEU A 171 -1.27 9.65 -4.95
N ASP A 172 -0.06 10.21 -5.09
CA ASP A 172 0.25 11.62 -4.83
C ASP A 172 -0.67 12.56 -5.65
N ARG A 173 -0.75 12.32 -6.97
CA ARG A 173 -1.62 13.08 -7.89
C ARG A 173 -3.11 12.87 -7.59
N PHE A 174 -3.52 11.66 -7.24
CA PHE A 174 -4.91 11.34 -6.89
C PHE A 174 -5.35 12.05 -5.61
N HIS A 175 -4.53 12.02 -4.56
CA HIS A 175 -4.78 12.70 -3.30
C HIS A 175 -4.94 14.23 -3.51
N ALA A 176 -3.98 14.86 -4.18
CA ALA A 176 -4.04 16.29 -4.50
C ALA A 176 -5.27 16.65 -5.35
N ARG A 177 -5.60 15.85 -6.37
CA ARG A 177 -6.77 16.07 -7.25
C ARG A 177 -8.10 15.86 -6.53
N MET A 178 -8.17 14.96 -5.54
CA MET A 178 -9.35 14.80 -4.69
C MET A 178 -9.56 16.03 -3.79
N HIS A 179 -8.51 16.51 -3.12
CA HIS A 179 -8.58 17.73 -2.28
C HIS A 179 -8.84 19.01 -3.09
N GLU A 180 -8.31 19.13 -4.32
CA GLU A 180 -8.65 20.21 -5.26
C GLU A 180 -10.18 20.29 -5.48
N ARG A 181 -10.82 19.14 -5.74
CA ARG A 181 -12.27 19.08 -5.97
C ARG A 181 -13.07 19.30 -4.70
N VAL A 182 -12.69 18.73 -3.57
CA VAL A 182 -13.39 18.94 -2.29
C VAL A 182 -13.46 20.43 -1.96
N ALA A 183 -12.37 21.17 -2.19
CA ALA A 183 -12.33 22.62 -1.98
C ALA A 183 -13.08 23.44 -3.05
N ALA A 184 -13.04 23.03 -4.33
CA ALA A 184 -13.64 23.78 -5.44
C ALA A 184 -15.14 23.52 -5.67
N GLU A 185 -15.63 22.35 -5.26
CA GLU A 185 -16.98 21.82 -5.54
C GLU A 185 -17.78 21.57 -4.24
N GLY A 186 -17.31 22.08 -3.08
CA GLY A 186 -18.06 22.05 -1.82
C GLY A 186 -18.49 20.65 -1.36
N TRP A 187 -17.59 19.66 -1.41
CA TRP A 187 -17.84 18.33 -0.84
C TRP A 187 -17.54 18.33 0.67
N SER A 188 -18.23 17.48 1.44
CA SER A 188 -17.98 17.37 2.89
C SER A 188 -16.56 16.90 3.20
N ASP A 189 -16.10 15.87 2.48
CA ASP A 189 -14.76 15.29 2.59
C ASP A 189 -14.39 14.46 1.34
N VAL A 190 -13.18 13.86 1.36
CA VAL A 190 -12.68 13.01 0.28
C VAL A 190 -13.30 11.61 0.23
N ASP A 191 -13.94 11.12 1.30
CA ASP A 191 -14.62 9.81 1.36
C ASP A 191 -16.04 9.88 0.73
N GLU A 192 -16.70 11.03 0.83
CA GLU A 192 -17.90 11.35 0.06
C GLU A 192 -17.60 11.42 -1.44
N LEU A 193 -16.57 12.18 -1.83
CA LEU A 193 -16.15 12.27 -3.23
C LEU A 193 -15.64 10.91 -3.78
N GLU A 194 -14.99 10.08 -2.97
CA GLU A 194 -14.54 8.73 -3.36
C GLU A 194 -15.72 7.83 -3.67
N ARG A 195 -16.72 7.81 -2.79
CA ARG A 195 -17.98 7.06 -3.00
C ARG A 195 -18.72 7.54 -4.24
N ALA A 196 -18.82 8.85 -4.44
CA ALA A 196 -19.47 9.45 -5.60
C ALA A 196 -18.76 9.04 -6.91
N CYS A 197 -17.44 9.17 -6.99
CA CYS A 197 -16.66 8.78 -8.17
C CYS A 197 -16.71 7.26 -8.43
N TYR A 198 -16.68 6.45 -7.37
CA TYR A 198 -16.83 5.00 -7.47
C TYR A 198 -18.20 4.59 -8.00
N ALA A 199 -19.29 5.08 -7.41
CA ALA A 199 -20.65 4.76 -7.83
C ALA A 199 -20.89 5.15 -9.29
N ALA A 200 -20.41 6.33 -9.69
CA ALA A 200 -20.49 6.81 -11.05
C ALA A 200 -19.73 5.94 -12.06
N GLY A 201 -18.54 5.44 -11.69
CA GLY A 201 -17.74 4.53 -12.50
C GLY A 201 -18.32 3.10 -12.57
N VAL A 202 -18.92 2.60 -11.49
CA VAL A 202 -19.58 1.29 -11.44
C VAL A 202 -20.89 1.30 -12.24
N ILE A 203 -21.79 2.26 -11.98
CA ILE A 203 -23.11 2.31 -12.61
C ILE A 203 -22.97 2.52 -14.12
N LYS A 204 -22.11 3.44 -14.60
CA LYS A 204 -21.85 3.61 -16.05
C LYS A 204 -21.17 2.40 -16.72
N LYS A 205 -20.61 1.45 -15.96
CA LYS A 205 -19.91 0.27 -16.49
C LYS A 205 -20.72 -1.03 -16.42
N TYR A 206 -21.65 -1.14 -15.47
CA TYR A 206 -22.36 -2.38 -15.17
C TYR A 206 -23.89 -2.22 -15.05
N GLY A 207 -24.44 -1.01 -14.83
CA GLY A 207 -25.88 -0.81 -14.61
C GLY A 207 -26.76 -1.19 -15.82
N ALA A 208 -26.27 -0.91 -17.03
CA ALA A 208 -26.93 -1.35 -18.27
C ALA A 208 -26.89 -2.88 -18.51
N ALA A 209 -26.20 -3.65 -17.64
CA ALA A 209 -26.21 -5.11 -17.67
C ALA A 209 -27.17 -5.72 -16.64
N SER A 210 -27.41 -5.06 -15.49
CA SER A 210 -28.35 -5.53 -14.47
C SER A 210 -29.81 -5.38 -14.92
N GLU A 211 -30.15 -4.31 -15.65
CA GLU A 211 -31.50 -4.08 -16.20
C GLU A 211 -31.96 -5.18 -17.19
N GLY A 212 -31.05 -5.97 -17.75
CA GLY A 212 -31.35 -7.07 -18.66
C GLY A 212 -31.30 -8.49 -18.05
N GLN A 213 -31.22 -8.62 -16.72
CA GLN A 213 -30.81 -9.88 -16.07
C GLN A 213 -31.86 -10.65 -15.24
N GLU A 214 -33.15 -10.29 -15.26
CA GLU A 214 -34.23 -11.07 -14.60
C GLU A 214 -34.34 -12.54 -15.08
N GLY A 215 -33.80 -12.88 -16.26
CA GLY A 215 -33.93 -14.20 -16.88
C GLY A 215 -32.71 -15.12 -16.84
N ARG A 216 -31.59 -14.78 -16.19
CA ARG A 216 -30.36 -15.60 -16.29
C ARG A 216 -30.29 -16.73 -15.26
N GLU A 217 -30.40 -17.97 -15.73
CA GLU A 217 -30.34 -19.19 -14.91
C GLU A 217 -29.14 -19.29 -13.95
N LYS A 218 -29.31 -20.09 -12.89
CA LYS A 218 -28.31 -20.41 -11.87
C LYS A 218 -27.09 -21.15 -12.46
N GLY A 219 -26.15 -20.37 -13.01
CA GLY A 219 -24.94 -20.84 -13.67
C GLY A 219 -24.03 -21.70 -12.80
N LYS A 220 -24.30 -23.01 -12.80
CA LYS A 220 -23.43 -24.14 -12.44
C LYS A 220 -22.54 -23.99 -11.19
N LYS A 221 -22.98 -24.60 -10.08
CA LYS A 221 -22.08 -24.93 -8.94
C LYS A 221 -21.03 -26.00 -9.27
N LYS A 222 -21.39 -27.00 -10.10
CA LYS A 222 -20.60 -28.23 -10.33
C LYS A 222 -19.16 -27.95 -10.75
N ASP A 223 -18.99 -27.09 -11.76
CA ASP A 223 -17.71 -26.76 -12.41
C ASP A 223 -16.68 -26.11 -11.43
N ALA A 224 -17.11 -25.68 -10.24
CA ALA A 224 -16.24 -25.12 -9.21
C ALA A 224 -15.77 -26.16 -8.17
N GLU A 225 -16.62 -27.13 -7.81
CA GLU A 225 -16.27 -28.20 -6.86
C GLU A 225 -15.29 -29.19 -7.50
N GLU A 226 -15.51 -29.54 -8.77
CA GLU A 226 -14.61 -30.39 -9.57
C GLU A 226 -13.21 -29.78 -9.76
N LEU A 227 -13.13 -28.44 -9.89
CA LEU A 227 -11.88 -27.68 -9.97
C LEU A 227 -11.16 -27.54 -8.61
N ILE A 228 -11.87 -27.72 -7.49
CA ILE A 228 -11.29 -27.75 -6.15
C ILE A 228 -10.79 -29.16 -5.82
N GLU A 229 -11.55 -30.21 -6.17
CA GLU A 229 -11.21 -31.60 -5.88
C GLU A 229 -9.97 -32.07 -6.66
N SER A 230 -9.83 -31.63 -7.91
CA SER A 230 -8.64 -31.88 -8.74
C SER A 230 -7.37 -31.20 -8.20
N VAL A 231 -7.49 -30.06 -7.51
CA VAL A 231 -6.35 -29.39 -6.85
C VAL A 231 -5.90 -30.09 -5.57
N LYS A 232 -6.82 -30.74 -4.84
CA LYS A 232 -6.48 -31.49 -3.60
C LYS A 232 -5.64 -32.74 -3.87
N HIS A 233 -5.78 -33.37 -5.04
CA HIS A 233 -5.20 -34.69 -5.31
C HIS A 233 -3.84 -34.66 -6.03
N SER A 234 -3.29 -33.49 -6.39
CA SER A 234 -1.96 -33.37 -7.00
C SER A 234 -0.84 -33.39 -5.95
N ALA A 235 -0.39 -34.59 -5.57
CA ALA A 235 0.75 -34.79 -4.68
C ALA A 235 2.12 -34.65 -5.40
N THR A 236 3.17 -34.43 -4.60
CA THR A 236 4.58 -34.16 -4.97
C THR A 236 4.90 -32.78 -5.58
N ALA A 237 6.13 -32.31 -5.31
CA ALA A 237 6.57 -30.95 -5.63
C ALA A 237 7.17 -30.81 -7.04
N GLU A 238 7.67 -31.90 -7.60
CA GLU A 238 8.50 -31.90 -8.83
C GLU A 238 7.68 -31.60 -10.09
N GLN A 239 6.37 -31.88 -10.08
CA GLN A 239 5.48 -31.55 -11.21
C GLN A 239 5.14 -30.04 -11.31
N ARG A 240 5.48 -29.22 -10.30
CA ARG A 240 5.12 -27.79 -10.28
C ARG A 240 6.05 -26.89 -11.09
N THR A 241 7.26 -27.33 -11.40
CA THR A 241 8.26 -26.52 -12.14
C THR A 241 8.13 -26.64 -13.66
N ALA A 242 7.66 -27.79 -14.17
CA ALA A 242 7.56 -28.07 -15.60
C ALA A 242 6.66 -27.11 -16.40
N LYS A 243 5.68 -26.45 -15.74
CA LYS A 243 4.70 -25.57 -16.40
C LYS A 243 5.14 -24.12 -16.60
N TYR A 244 6.41 -23.81 -16.32
CA TYR A 244 7.02 -22.48 -16.52
C TYR A 244 8.23 -22.48 -17.48
N ALA A 245 8.54 -23.61 -18.10
CA ALA A 245 9.48 -23.64 -19.23
C ALA A 245 8.90 -22.83 -20.41
N ARG A 246 9.67 -21.88 -20.94
CA ARG A 246 9.30 -21.14 -22.15
C ARG A 246 9.68 -21.98 -23.38
N PRO A 247 8.81 -22.12 -24.40
CA PRO A 247 9.27 -22.39 -25.76
C PRO A 247 10.02 -21.15 -26.31
N ASP A 248 10.77 -21.38 -27.39
CA ASP A 248 11.55 -20.41 -28.18
C ASP A 248 12.89 -19.95 -27.59
N ALA A 249 13.87 -20.87 -27.68
CA ALA A 249 15.21 -20.56 -28.16
C ALA A 249 15.64 -21.65 -29.15
N ALA A 250 16.34 -21.28 -30.22
CA ALA A 250 16.87 -22.20 -31.25
C ALA A 250 17.99 -23.12 -30.67
N THR A 251 18.42 -24.21 -31.30
CA THR A 251 18.58 -24.45 -32.75
C THR A 251 18.55 -25.96 -33.06
N ALA A 252 18.23 -26.33 -34.30
CA ALA A 252 18.28 -27.73 -34.75
C ALA A 252 19.72 -28.29 -34.86
N HIS A 253 19.92 -29.50 -34.36
CA HIS A 253 20.83 -30.50 -34.91
C HIS A 253 20.03 -31.80 -35.04
N GLY A 254 20.23 -32.51 -36.14
CA GLY A 254 19.75 -33.88 -36.35
C GLY A 254 20.92 -34.77 -36.76
N GLY A 255 20.66 -36.05 -36.99
CA GLY A 255 21.67 -37.01 -37.44
C GLY A 255 22.06 -38.02 -36.36
N ASP A 256 21.44 -39.20 -36.47
CA ASP A 256 22.11 -40.50 -36.55
C ASP A 256 22.79 -41.14 -35.32
N GLU A 257 22.10 -42.20 -34.88
CA GLU A 257 22.61 -43.57 -34.64
C GLU A 257 23.54 -43.91 -33.45
N VAL A 258 23.37 -45.17 -33.01
CA VAL A 258 24.08 -45.86 -31.92
C VAL A 258 24.53 -47.23 -32.43
N PRO A 259 25.83 -47.53 -32.34
CA PRO A 259 26.29 -48.76 -31.66
C PRO A 259 27.31 -48.41 -30.55
N THR A 260 27.26 -48.95 -29.33
CA THR A 260 27.88 -50.24 -28.92
C THR A 260 29.32 -50.43 -29.47
N ASP A 261 30.35 -50.76 -28.69
CA ASP A 261 30.34 -51.90 -27.76
C ASP A 261 31.56 -51.95 -26.78
N SER A 262 31.43 -52.76 -25.72
CA SER A 262 32.47 -53.57 -25.05
C SER A 262 33.62 -52.97 -24.18
N ALA A 263 33.87 -53.70 -23.08
CA ALA A 263 35.16 -54.04 -22.42
C ALA A 263 36.04 -52.96 -21.70
N GLY A 264 36.59 -53.37 -20.54
CA GLY A 264 37.66 -52.63 -19.82
C GLY A 264 37.67 -52.87 -18.29
N ASN A 265 38.37 -53.90 -17.80
CA ASN A 265 38.41 -54.28 -16.37
C ASN A 265 39.71 -53.85 -15.65
N LYS A 266 39.71 -53.93 -14.30
CA LYS A 266 40.80 -53.80 -13.29
C LYS A 266 40.89 -52.42 -12.61
N GLU A 267 40.88 -52.30 -11.27
CA GLU A 267 41.77 -52.88 -10.23
C GLU A 267 43.20 -52.31 -10.28
N SER A 268 43.86 -51.91 -9.17
CA SER A 268 43.45 -51.83 -7.74
C SER A 268 44.47 -50.99 -6.93
N ALA A 269 44.15 -50.69 -5.66
CA ALA A 269 45.10 -50.37 -4.57
C ALA A 269 45.95 -49.05 -4.70
N SER A 270 46.61 -48.51 -3.66
CA SER A 270 46.29 -48.41 -2.20
C SER A 270 47.26 -47.40 -1.52
N SER A 271 47.15 -47.25 -0.19
CA SER A 271 48.27 -46.92 0.75
C SER A 271 48.70 -45.46 1.01
N SER A 272 48.03 -44.86 2.00
CA SER A 272 48.60 -44.44 3.31
C SER A 272 49.54 -43.22 3.49
N LYS A 273 49.52 -42.72 4.76
CA LYS A 273 50.41 -41.73 5.44
C LYS A 273 50.28 -40.26 4.98
N GLY A 274 50.43 -39.25 5.85
CA GLY A 274 50.39 -39.23 7.33
C GLY A 274 51.49 -38.41 8.02
N LYS A 275 51.08 -37.54 8.97
CA LYS A 275 51.89 -36.65 9.86
C LYS A 275 52.55 -35.41 9.20
N GLY A 276 52.65 -34.32 9.99
CA GLY A 276 53.49 -33.15 9.69
C GLY A 276 53.05 -31.87 10.44
N ARG A 277 53.80 -31.41 11.45
CA ARG A 277 53.52 -30.19 12.25
C ARG A 277 54.79 -29.37 12.47
N ALA A 278 54.80 -28.11 12.05
CA ALA A 278 55.50 -26.94 12.64
C ALA A 278 55.03 -25.69 11.87
N GLN A 279 54.52 -24.59 12.44
CA GLN A 279 54.95 -23.75 13.59
C GLN A 279 56.07 -22.76 13.24
N LYS A 280 55.76 -21.46 13.30
CA LYS A 280 56.69 -20.42 13.77
C LYS A 280 55.93 -19.22 14.35
N GLU A 281 56.23 -18.86 15.59
CA GLU A 281 55.68 -17.67 16.25
C GLU A 281 56.51 -16.40 15.99
N LYS A 282 55.93 -15.23 16.27
CA LYS A 282 56.55 -14.32 17.25
C LYS A 282 55.54 -13.40 17.96
N GLN A 283 55.59 -13.43 19.28
CA GLN A 283 54.96 -12.50 20.23
C GLN A 283 55.90 -11.27 20.47
N GLU A 284 55.55 -10.21 21.21
CA GLU A 284 54.32 -9.96 21.99
C GLU A 284 53.59 -8.63 21.60
N THR A 285 53.60 -7.47 22.28
CA THR A 285 54.29 -7.00 23.51
C THR A 285 53.46 -5.91 24.22
N LYS A 286 53.60 -5.83 25.56
CA LYS A 286 52.95 -4.88 26.50
C LYS A 286 53.64 -3.47 26.49
N LYS A 287 53.22 -2.42 27.22
CA LYS A 287 52.27 -2.28 28.35
C LYS A 287 51.71 -0.84 28.52
N GLU A 288 50.79 -0.71 29.46
CA GLU A 288 50.27 0.49 30.15
C GLU A 288 51.41 1.37 30.78
N GLN A 289 51.24 2.59 31.34
CA GLN A 289 50.08 3.40 31.80
C GLN A 289 50.51 4.87 32.12
N ALA A 290 49.60 5.68 32.71
CA ALA A 290 49.85 6.93 33.48
C ALA A 290 50.19 8.23 32.67
N GLU A 291 49.46 9.35 32.85
CA GLU A 291 49.67 10.51 33.78
C GLU A 291 50.49 11.66 33.12
N GLU A 292 50.39 12.96 33.46
CA GLU A 292 49.53 13.74 34.38
C GLU A 292 49.36 15.20 33.88
N SER A 293 48.37 15.95 34.39
CA SER A 293 48.26 17.43 34.31
C SER A 293 48.09 18.06 32.89
N ASN A 294 47.79 19.36 32.69
CA ASN A 294 47.63 20.49 33.62
C ASN A 294 46.47 21.43 33.16
N LYS A 295 46.15 22.48 33.95
CA LYS A 295 44.91 23.29 33.86
C LYS A 295 45.16 24.71 33.25
N PRO A 296 44.35 25.78 33.45
CA PRO A 296 43.77 26.54 32.33
C PRO A 296 44.25 28.00 32.17
N SER A 297 43.99 28.64 31.02
CA SER A 297 43.83 30.11 30.80
C SER A 297 43.71 30.41 29.30
N SER A 298 43.33 31.60 28.79
CA SER A 298 42.34 32.61 29.24
C SER A 298 42.09 33.65 28.10
N SER A 299 41.25 34.66 28.34
CA SER A 299 40.92 35.82 27.47
C SER A 299 40.06 35.51 26.22
N SER A 300 38.98 36.23 25.86
CA SER A 300 38.35 37.52 26.23
C SER A 300 38.70 38.76 25.38
N LYS A 301 37.83 39.05 24.39
CA LYS A 301 37.42 40.41 23.97
C LYS A 301 35.88 40.38 23.87
N LYS A 302 35.10 41.27 24.54
CA LYS A 302 34.97 42.74 24.37
C LYS A 302 34.49 43.10 22.96
N ARG A 303 33.53 44.01 22.71
CA ARG A 303 32.64 44.93 23.48
C ARG A 303 31.67 45.56 22.42
N LYS A 304 30.64 46.39 22.67
CA LYS A 304 29.77 46.76 23.82
C LYS A 304 28.55 47.51 23.19
N THR A 305 27.41 47.50 23.87
CA THR A 305 26.24 48.39 23.65
C THR A 305 26.55 49.89 23.51
N THR A 306 25.76 50.60 22.71
CA THR A 306 25.30 51.98 22.99
C THR A 306 23.83 52.12 22.61
N ASP A 307 23.12 52.92 23.39
CA ASP A 307 21.73 53.35 23.19
C ASP A 307 21.71 54.80 22.67
N ASP A 308 20.51 55.36 22.55
CA ASP A 308 20.10 56.78 22.64
C ASP A 308 19.65 57.50 21.35
N SER A 309 19.03 58.66 21.55
CA SER A 309 17.81 59.08 20.87
C SER A 309 17.94 60.41 20.13
N LYS A 310 17.27 60.57 18.98
CA LYS A 310 16.59 61.84 18.62
C LYS A 310 15.61 61.71 17.45
N ALA A 311 14.74 62.71 17.32
CA ALA A 311 13.65 62.78 16.34
C ALA A 311 13.76 64.01 15.42
N THR A 312 13.10 63.94 14.26
CA THR A 312 12.72 65.11 13.43
C THR A 312 11.41 64.85 12.68
N GLN A 313 10.80 65.94 12.19
CA GLN A 313 9.38 66.03 11.80
C GLN A 313 9.02 65.39 10.45
N GLY A 314 7.73 65.04 10.28
CA GLY A 314 7.11 64.69 9.00
C GLY A 314 5.60 64.96 9.00
N GLU A 315 5.17 66.04 8.34
CA GLU A 315 3.77 66.36 8.01
C GLU A 315 3.18 65.35 6.99
N ARG A 316 1.86 65.16 6.74
CA ARG A 316 0.63 65.96 6.98
C ARG A 316 -0.63 65.10 6.70
N LYS A 317 -1.78 65.42 7.33
CA LYS A 317 -3.19 65.19 6.85
C LYS A 317 -3.65 63.72 6.63
N SER A 318 -4.93 63.36 6.76
CA SER A 318 -6.15 64.04 7.26
C SER A 318 -7.18 63.01 7.73
N ALA A 319 -8.12 63.39 8.59
CA ALA A 319 -9.23 62.52 9.01
C ALA A 319 -10.61 63.17 8.76
N ARG A 320 -11.55 62.39 8.21
CA ARG A 320 -13.01 62.52 8.35
C ARG A 320 -13.61 61.14 7.97
N LEU A 321 -14.38 60.44 8.80
CA LEU A 321 -15.69 60.74 9.43
C LEU A 321 -16.82 60.95 8.41
N ALA A 322 -17.89 60.18 8.62
CA ALA A 322 -18.99 59.93 7.71
C ALA A 322 -20.04 61.05 7.66
N SER A 323 -20.81 61.09 6.55
CA SER A 323 -22.26 61.37 6.54
C SER A 323 -22.85 61.19 5.13
N LYS A 324 -24.03 60.54 5.09
CA LYS A 324 -24.86 60.22 3.92
C LYS A 324 -24.30 59.14 2.99
#